data_AF-A0A7Y9MUV0-F1
#
_entry.id   AF-A0A7Y9MUV0-F1
#
_cell.length_a   1.000
_cell.length_b   1.000
_cell.length_c   1.000
_cell.angle_alpha   90.00
_cell.angle_beta   90.00
_cell.angle_gamma   90.00
#
_symmetry.space_group_name_H-M   'P 1'
#
loop_
_entity.id
_entity.type
_entity.pdbx_description
1 polymer ?
#
loop_
_entity_poly.entity_id
_entity_poly.type
_entity_poly.pdbx_seq_one_letter_code
_entity_poly.pdbx_strand_id
1 'polypeptide(L)'
;MLINRGRAVTYGLVAILGVVALQAFNSFACYQHGLREFLAALGMFLLVPLLPPIIALATANPLRAVGGCLLFAPWLGLAYYTDCVRPYTGGGASMIYVAVLFWGTPSSILGVLVTGPILRMLGVSVAGARANAA
;
A
#
# COMPACT_ATOMS: atom_id res chain seq x y z
N MET A 1 24.07 2.94 5.18
CA MET A 1 23.83 1.58 4.65
C MET A 1 23.51 1.66 3.17
N LEU A 2 24.28 0.97 2.32
CA LEU A 2 24.05 0.95 0.87
C LEU A 2 23.24 -0.31 0.51
N ILE A 3 22.08 -0.14 -0.11
CA ILE A 3 21.21 -1.24 -0.54
C ILE A 3 21.26 -1.33 -2.07
N ASN A 4 21.48 -2.54 -2.60
CA ASN A 4 21.42 -2.76 -4.04
C ASN A 4 20.00 -2.49 -4.57
N ARG A 5 19.88 -1.85 -5.74
CA ARG A 5 18.60 -1.57 -6.41
C ARG A 5 17.73 -2.81 -6.53
N GLY A 6 18.30 -3.97 -6.87
CA GLY A 6 17.55 -5.23 -6.96
C GLY A 6 16.84 -5.58 -5.65
N ARG A 7 17.54 -5.51 -4.51
CA ARG A 7 16.96 -5.75 -3.19
C ARG A 7 15.91 -4.70 -2.82
N ALA A 8 16.16 -3.43 -3.14
CA ALA A 8 15.20 -2.36 -2.90
C ALA A 8 13.88 -2.58 -3.66
N VAL A 9 13.95 -3.01 -4.92
CA VAL A 9 12.78 -3.38 -5.71
C VAL A 9 12.08 -4.59 -5.10
N THR A 10 12.82 -5.63 -4.70
CA THR A 10 12.23 -6.81 -4.02
C THR A 10 11.46 -6.41 -2.76
N TYR A 11 12.01 -5.54 -1.91
CA TYR A 11 11.29 -5.08 -0.71
C TYR A 11 10.03 -4.30 -1.03
N GLY A 12 10.07 -3.43 -2.04
CA GLY A 12 8.88 -2.72 -2.50
C GLY A 12 7.81 -3.67 -3.07
N LEU A 13 8.21 -4.65 -3.87
CA LEU A 13 7.30 -5.67 -4.41
C LEU A 13 6.69 -6.52 -3.28
N VAL A 14 7.48 -6.97 -2.31
CA VAL A 14 6.99 -7.72 -1.15
C VAL A 14 5.98 -6.89 -0.35
N ALA A 15 6.22 -5.59 -0.17
CA ALA A 15 5.29 -4.71 0.53
C ALA A 15 3.95 -4.56 -0.24
N ILE A 16 4.00 -4.41 -1.56
CA ILE A 16 2.80 -4.35 -2.41
C ILE A 16 2.04 -5.68 -2.34
N LEU A 17 2.73 -6.81 -2.48
CA LEU A 17 2.13 -8.13 -2.36
C LEU A 17 1.52 -8.36 -0.97
N GLY A 18 2.14 -7.85 0.10
CA GLY A 18 1.58 -7.89 1.44
C GLY A 18 0.25 -7.14 1.58
N VAL A 19 0.14 -5.96 0.96
CA VAL A 19 -1.13 -5.20 0.90
C VAL A 19 -2.18 -5.95 0.08
N VAL A 20 -1.81 -6.53 -1.07
CA VAL A 20 -2.71 -7.34 -1.89
C VAL A 20 -3.18 -8.57 -1.12
N ALA A 21 -2.29 -9.23 -0.37
CA ALA A 21 -2.62 -10.37 0.48
C ALA A 21 -3.58 -9.96 1.61
N LEU A 22 -3.39 -8.78 2.21
CA LEU A 22 -4.31 -8.26 3.22
C LEU A 22 -5.71 -8.00 2.62
N GLN A 23 -5.79 -7.46 1.41
CA GLN A 23 -7.08 -7.33 0.71
C GLN A 23 -7.68 -8.69 0.36
N ALA A 24 -6.87 -9.65 -0.09
CA ALA A 24 -7.34 -10.99 -0.38
C ALA A 24 -7.93 -11.63 0.88
N PHE A 25 -7.26 -11.48 2.03
CA PHE A 25 -7.78 -11.91 3.32
C PHE A 25 -9.13 -11.26 3.63
N ASN A 26 -9.26 -9.94 3.51
CA ASN A 26 -10.54 -9.25 3.72
C ASN A 26 -11.64 -9.79 2.78
N SER A 27 -11.34 -9.93 1.49
CA SER A 27 -12.31 -10.42 0.49
C SER A 27 -12.77 -11.84 0.77
N PHE A 28 -11.86 -12.79 1.00
CA PHE A 28 -12.23 -14.20 1.14
C PHE A 28 -12.69 -14.57 2.54
N ALA A 29 -12.03 -14.05 3.58
CA ALA A 29 -12.35 -14.43 4.97
C ALA A 29 -13.56 -13.68 5.52
N CYS A 30 -13.69 -12.38 5.21
CA CYS A 30 -14.79 -11.57 5.72
C CYS A 30 -15.97 -11.50 4.75
N TYR A 31 -15.74 -10.98 3.54
CA TYR A 31 -16.84 -10.73 2.60
C TYR A 31 -17.31 -11.96 1.83
N GLN A 32 -16.65 -13.12 2.02
CA GLN A 32 -16.95 -14.37 1.30
C GLN A 32 -17.00 -14.17 -0.23
N HIS A 33 -16.17 -13.26 -0.75
CA HIS A 33 -16.09 -12.95 -2.17
C HIS A 33 -15.50 -14.12 -2.96
N GLY A 34 -15.94 -14.28 -4.21
CA GLY A 34 -15.26 -15.11 -5.19
C GLY A 34 -14.07 -14.37 -5.83
N LEU A 35 -13.39 -15.05 -6.76
CA LEU A 35 -12.24 -14.49 -7.47
C LEU A 35 -12.60 -13.22 -8.26
N ARG A 36 -13.78 -13.19 -8.87
CA ARG A 36 -14.25 -12.06 -9.69
C ARG A 36 -14.49 -10.82 -8.83
N GLU A 37 -15.15 -11.00 -7.68
CA GLU A 37 -15.45 -9.93 -6.73
C GLU A 37 -14.17 -9.41 -6.07
N PHE A 38 -13.22 -10.29 -5.77
CA PHE A 38 -11.88 -9.89 -5.32
C PHE A 38 -11.16 -9.02 -6.37
N LEU A 39 -11.12 -9.45 -7.65
CA LEU A 39 -10.48 -8.67 -8.72
C LEU A 39 -11.17 -7.31 -8.94
N ALA A 40 -12.50 -7.28 -8.85
CA ALA A 40 -13.27 -6.04 -8.92
C ALA A 40 -12.94 -5.10 -7.75
N ALA A 41 -12.86 -5.61 -6.52
CA ALA A 41 -12.48 -4.83 -5.35
C ALA A 41 -11.03 -4.32 -5.45
N LEU A 42 -10.12 -5.17 -5.95
CA LEU A 42 -8.72 -4.81 -6.16
C LEU A 42 -8.60 -3.67 -7.19
N GLY A 43 -9.32 -3.77 -8.30
CA GLY A 43 -9.32 -2.76 -9.36
C GLY A 43 -9.95 -1.43 -8.94
N MET A 44 -11.09 -1.46 -8.24
CA MET A 44 -11.83 -0.24 -7.90
C MET A 44 -11.28 0.49 -6.67
N PHE A 45 -10.92 -0.25 -5.61
CA PHE A 45 -10.61 0.37 -4.32
C PHE A 45 -9.12 0.35 -3.98
N LEU A 46 -8.36 -0.64 -4.44
CA LEU A 46 -6.94 -0.79 -4.09
C LEU A 46 -5.99 -0.23 -5.13
N LEU A 47 -6.34 -0.32 -6.41
CA LEU A 47 -5.43 0.07 -7.47
C LEU A 47 -5.00 1.53 -7.33
N VAL A 48 -5.95 2.44 -7.07
CA VAL A 48 -5.68 3.88 -6.93
C VAL A 48 -4.72 4.18 -5.76
N PRO A 49 -4.96 3.72 -4.51
CA PRO A 49 -3.99 3.86 -3.43
C PRO A 49 -2.66 3.13 -3.66
N LEU A 50 -2.62 2.09 -4.49
CA LEU A 50 -1.39 1.36 -4.83
C LEU A 50 -0.59 2.00 -5.97
N LEU A 51 -1.16 2.91 -6.75
CA LEU A 51 -0.43 3.59 -7.82
C LEU A 51 0.84 4.29 -7.32
N PRO A 52 0.82 5.10 -6.23
CA PRO A 52 2.03 5.73 -5.71
C PRO A 52 3.18 4.74 -5.40
N PRO A 53 2.98 3.64 -4.63
CA PRO A 53 4.05 2.68 -4.38
C PRO A 53 4.46 1.90 -5.64
N ILE A 54 3.54 1.58 -6.56
CA ILE A 54 3.89 0.96 -7.85
C ILE A 54 4.80 1.88 -8.66
N ILE A 55 4.45 3.16 -8.78
CA ILE A 55 5.26 4.18 -9.46
C ILE A 55 6.62 4.33 -8.76
N ALA A 56 6.64 4.29 -7.42
CA ALA A 56 7.87 4.41 -6.64
C ALA A 56 8.91 3.33 -6.99
N LEU A 57 8.50 2.12 -7.38
CA LEU A 57 9.41 1.06 -7.82
C LEU A 57 10.25 1.44 -9.04
N ALA A 58 9.69 2.26 -9.94
CA ALA A 58 10.38 2.73 -11.14
C ALA A 58 11.31 3.93 -10.88
N THR A 59 11.23 4.54 -9.69
CA THR A 59 12.04 5.72 -9.36
C THR A 59 13.46 5.35 -8.92
N ALA A 60 14.30 6.37 -8.70
CA ALA A 60 15.64 6.21 -8.16
C ALA A 60 15.68 5.60 -6.74
N ASN A 61 14.56 5.58 -6.01
CA ASN A 61 14.48 4.97 -4.68
C ASN A 61 13.22 4.08 -4.54
N PRO A 62 13.31 2.80 -4.96
CA PRO A 62 12.22 1.83 -4.86
C PRO A 62 11.74 1.55 -3.43
N LEU A 63 12.57 1.79 -2.41
CA LEU A 63 12.19 1.58 -1.00
C LEU A 63 11.05 2.50 -0.56
N ARG A 64 10.81 3.60 -1.26
CA ARG A 64 9.68 4.49 -0.99
C ARG A 64 8.33 3.78 -1.15
N ALA A 65 8.26 2.71 -1.96
CA ALA A 65 7.08 1.87 -2.09
C ALA A 65 6.67 1.24 -0.74
N VAL A 66 7.64 0.82 0.07
CA VAL A 66 7.40 0.26 1.41
C VAL A 66 6.66 1.26 2.29
N GLY A 67 7.06 2.52 2.24
CA GLY A 67 6.40 3.61 2.96
C GLY A 67 4.93 3.81 2.58
N GLY A 68 4.65 3.85 1.27
CA GLY A 68 3.29 3.97 0.77
C GLY A 68 2.41 2.80 1.23
N CYS A 69 2.92 1.57 1.10
CA CYS A 69 2.23 0.38 1.58
C CYS A 69 2.02 0.37 3.10
N LEU A 70 2.99 0.82 3.89
CA LEU A 70 2.89 0.88 5.35
C LEU A 70 1.82 1.86 5.83
N LEU A 71 1.70 3.03 5.21
CA LEU A 71 0.64 3.99 5.57
C LEU A 71 -0.71 3.67 4.94
N PHE A 72 -0.74 2.77 3.95
CA PHE A 72 -1.97 2.29 3.35
C PHE A 72 -2.57 1.09 4.11
N ALA A 73 -1.75 0.12 4.52
CA ALA A 73 -2.21 -1.13 5.13
C ALA A 73 -3.16 -0.96 6.34
N PRO A 74 -2.98 0.03 7.25
CA PRO A 74 -3.91 0.24 8.36
C PRO A 74 -5.36 0.52 7.91
N TRP A 75 -5.57 1.11 6.72
CA TRP A 75 -6.91 1.34 6.19
C TRP A 75 -7.63 0.03 5.83
N LEU A 76 -6.90 -0.96 5.31
CA LEU A 76 -7.46 -2.29 5.06
C LEU A 76 -7.74 -3.04 6.37
N GLY A 77 -6.88 -2.86 7.38
CA GLY A 77 -7.13 -3.37 8.72
C GLY A 77 -8.37 -2.74 9.37
N LEU A 78 -8.54 -1.42 9.19
CA LEU A 78 -9.73 -0.71 9.66
C LEU A 78 -11.00 -1.20 8.97
N ALA A 79 -10.95 -1.40 7.64
CA ALA A 79 -12.06 -1.97 6.88
C ALA A 79 -12.48 -3.35 7.39
N TYR A 80 -11.51 -4.22 7.65
CA TYR A 80 -11.78 -5.52 8.26
C TYR A 80 -12.41 -5.37 9.66
N TYR A 81 -11.88 -4.46 10.47
CA TYR A 81 -12.40 -4.26 11.82
C TYR A 81 -13.86 -3.76 11.80
N THR A 82 -14.19 -2.78 10.96
CA THR A 82 -15.53 -2.18 10.92
C THR A 82 -16.60 -3.11 10.35
N ASP A 83 -16.22 -4.02 9.47
CA ASP A 83 -17.20 -4.84 8.75
C ASP A 83 -17.29 -6.25 9.32
N CYS A 84 -16.20 -6.76 9.93
CA CYS A 84 -16.05 -8.17 10.26
C CYS A 84 -15.88 -8.41 11.77
N VAL A 85 -15.27 -7.47 12.49
CA VAL A 85 -15.03 -7.60 13.95
C VAL A 85 -16.12 -6.88 14.74
N ARG A 86 -16.44 -5.64 14.34
CA ARG A 86 -17.50 -4.85 14.95
C ARG A 86 -18.39 -4.24 13.85
N PRO A 87 -19.26 -5.07 13.23
CA PRO A 87 -20.08 -4.67 12.10
C PRO A 87 -20.87 -3.40 12.38
N TYR A 88 -20.89 -2.50 11.40
CA TYR A 88 -21.70 -1.29 11.45
C TYR A 88 -23.19 -1.62 11.65
N THR A 89 -23.80 -1.04 12.68
CA THR A 89 -25.20 -1.34 13.07
C THR A 89 -26.21 -0.32 12.54
N GLY A 90 -25.78 0.69 11.80
CA GLY A 90 -26.63 1.80 11.35
C GLY A 90 -27.38 1.50 10.05
N GLY A 91 -28.19 0.44 10.01
CA GLY A 91 -29.27 0.23 9.02
C GLY A 91 -28.92 0.22 7.52
N GLY A 92 -27.64 0.26 7.12
CA GLY A 92 -27.19 0.32 5.73
C GLY A 92 -25.86 -0.40 5.50
N ALA A 93 -25.44 -0.52 4.24
CA ALA A 93 -24.17 -1.15 3.87
C ALA A 93 -22.97 -0.28 4.29
N SER A 94 -21.93 -0.92 4.82
CA SER A 94 -20.70 -0.23 5.21
C SER A 94 -20.02 0.41 4.00
N MET A 95 -19.72 1.71 4.12
CA MET A 95 -18.99 2.48 3.09
C MET A 95 -17.49 2.59 3.43
N ILE A 96 -16.96 1.71 4.29
CA ILE A 96 -15.57 1.84 4.75
C ILE A 96 -14.55 1.77 3.62
N TYR A 97 -14.83 1.01 2.56
CA TYR A 97 -13.97 0.95 1.37
C TYR A 97 -13.92 2.26 0.58
N VAL A 98 -14.93 3.12 0.71
CA VAL A 98 -14.86 4.51 0.20
C VAL A 98 -13.84 5.31 1.01
N ALA A 99 -13.81 5.15 2.34
CA ALA A 99 -12.77 5.76 3.16
C ALA A 99 -11.38 5.18 2.85
N VAL A 100 -11.25 3.88 2.59
CA VAL A 100 -9.99 3.25 2.12
C VAL A 100 -9.52 3.92 0.83
N LEU A 101 -10.41 4.20 -0.11
CA LEU A 101 -10.05 4.89 -1.35
C LEU A 101 -9.65 6.35 -1.10
N PHE A 102 -10.49 7.13 -0.42
CA PHE A 102 -10.29 8.57 -0.27
C PHE A 102 -9.19 8.95 0.73
N TRP A 103 -8.98 8.16 1.79
CA TRP A 103 -7.97 8.42 2.80
C TRP A 103 -6.75 7.51 2.68
N GLY A 104 -6.90 6.30 2.16
CA GLY A 104 -5.77 5.42 1.84
C GLY A 104 -4.90 5.98 0.72
N THR A 105 -5.49 6.63 -0.29
CA THR A 105 -4.72 7.29 -1.37
C THR A 105 -3.77 8.38 -0.86
N PRO A 106 -4.23 9.44 -0.15
CA PRO A 106 -3.33 10.47 0.37
C PRO A 106 -2.36 9.89 1.40
N SER A 107 -2.76 8.91 2.21
CA SER A 107 -1.84 8.23 3.15
C SER A 107 -0.72 7.50 2.42
N SER A 108 -1.03 6.81 1.32
CA SER A 108 -0.06 6.14 0.46
C SER A 108 0.90 7.14 -0.20
N ILE A 109 0.38 8.24 -0.74
CA ILE A 109 1.19 9.33 -1.30
C ILE A 109 2.14 9.89 -0.23
N LEU A 110 1.61 10.24 0.95
CA LEU A 110 2.42 10.73 2.07
C LEU A 110 3.49 9.72 2.48
N GLY A 111 3.15 8.43 2.54
CA GLY A 111 4.10 7.36 2.85
C GLY A 111 5.26 7.31 1.87
N VAL A 112 4.97 7.38 0.56
CA VAL A 112 5.99 7.45 -0.49
C VAL A 112 6.82 8.74 -0.36
N LEU A 113 6.20 9.89 -0.11
CA LEU A 113 6.88 11.18 0.00
C LEU A 113 7.83 11.24 1.21
N VAL A 114 7.36 10.87 2.39
CA VAL A 114 8.08 10.97 3.67
C VAL A 114 9.17 9.91 3.82
N THR A 115 9.00 8.74 3.21
CA THR A 115 9.99 7.66 3.30
C THR A 115 11.33 8.02 2.67
N GLY A 116 11.34 8.84 1.61
CA GLY A 116 12.58 9.31 1.00
C GLY A 116 13.47 10.08 1.99
N PRO A 117 12.98 11.19 2.59
CA PRO A 117 13.65 11.91 3.66
C PRO A 117 14.05 11.04 4.85
N ILE A 118 13.15 10.19 5.37
CA ILE A 118 13.45 9.31 6.51
C ILE A 118 14.64 8.39 6.18
N LEU A 119 14.64 7.73 5.03
CA LEU A 119 15.75 6.86 4.62
C LEU A 119 17.07 7.63 4.50
N ARG A 120 17.03 8.88 4.02
CA ARG A 120 18.22 9.75 3.98
C ARG A 120 18.73 10.10 5.38
N MET A 121 17.84 10.44 6.31
CA MET A 121 18.19 10.73 7.71
C MET A 121 18.80 9.51 8.41
N LEU A 122 18.32 8.30 8.08
CA LEU A 122 18.86 7.03 8.57
C LEU A 122 20.14 6.58 7.83
N GLY A 123 20.66 7.38 6.91
CA GLY A 123 21.85 7.05 6.11
C GLY A 123 21.66 5.85 5.17
N VAL A 124 20.43 5.51 4.81
CA VAL A 124 20.09 4.44 3.86
C VAL A 124 20.07 5.02 2.45
N SER A 125 20.89 4.48 1.56
CA SER A 125 20.95 4.86 0.16
C SER A 125 20.80 3.65 -0.75
N VAL A 126 20.15 3.85 -1.89
CA VAL A 126 20.00 2.81 -2.92
C VAL A 126 21.08 2.99 -3.98
N ALA A 127 21.87 1.95 -4.22
CA ALA A 127 22.91 1.94 -5.25
C ALA A 127 22.30 2.21 -6.63
N GLY A 128 22.91 3.10 -7.41
CA GLY A 128 22.42 3.53 -8.73
C GLY A 128 21.56 4.80 -8.73
N ALA A 129 21.15 5.33 -7.56
CA ALA A 129 20.44 6.61 -7.48
C ALA A 129 21.32 7.85 -7.80
N ARG A 130 22.65 7.67 -7.85
CA ARG A 130 23.65 8.73 -8.07
C ARG A 130 24.07 8.95 -9.53
N ALA A 131 23.55 8.18 -10.50
CA ALA A 131 23.97 8.34 -11.90
C ALA A 131 23.44 9.62 -12.60
N ASN A 132 22.49 10.34 -11.99
CA ASN A 132 21.87 11.54 -12.59
C ASN A 132 22.09 12.82 -11.75
N ALA A 133 23.09 12.85 -10.87
CA ALA A 133 23.40 14.02 -10.04
C ALA A 133 24.87 14.47 -10.17
N ALA A 134 25.44 14.29 -11.37
CA ALA A 134 26.70 14.86 -11.79
C ALA A 134 26.46 15.73 -13.02
#